data_AF-A0A8R7UIQ8-F1
#
_entry.id   AF-A0A8R7UIQ8-F1
#
_cell.length_a   1.000
_cell.length_b   1.000
_cell.length_c   1.000
_cell.angle_alpha   90.00
_cell.angle_beta   90.00
_cell.angle_gamma   90.00
#
_symmetry.space_group_name_H-M   'P 1'
#
loop_
_entity.id
_entity.type
_entity.pdbx_description
1 polymer ?
#
loop_
_entity_poly.entity_id
_entity_poly.type
_entity_poly.pdbx_seq_one_letter_code
_entity_poly.pdbx_strand_id
1 'polypeptide(L)'
;MDMGELFNPGCGGAGGAGCDCGDCEEWRRYCYWNHDHGTKQFLLFASHDKDHLCIPWEVSSQLRDMIPDSEPIKLETPDGRTYSVKFFKFGRITLTSGWRGFVDANHIEENNPMLFVYRGNSTFKVQIFNSSGRDKFLPCSQPPCNHRVLNGKVD
;
A
#
# COMPACT_ATOMS: atom_id res chain seq x y z
N MET A 1 19.20 -2.60 -0.48
CA MET A 1 18.24 -2.24 0.58
C MET A 1 17.22 -3.35 0.63
N ASP A 2 17.17 -4.08 1.75
CA ASP A 2 16.27 -5.20 1.94
C ASP A 2 14.86 -4.67 2.19
N MET A 3 13.92 -4.99 1.28
CA MET A 3 12.52 -4.54 1.36
C MET A 3 11.76 -5.18 2.54
N GLY A 4 12.32 -6.19 3.20
CA GLY A 4 11.73 -6.85 4.37
C GLY A 4 11.72 -5.97 5.63
N GLU A 5 12.60 -4.96 5.70
CA GLU A 5 12.79 -4.13 6.90
C GLU A 5 11.84 -2.93 6.99
N LEU A 6 11.21 -2.49 5.89
CA LEU A 6 10.29 -1.33 5.92
C LEU A 6 8.89 -1.69 6.45
N PHE A 7 8.52 -2.97 6.42
CA PHE A 7 7.14 -3.42 6.72
C PHE A 7 7.10 -4.74 7.48
N ASN A 8 8.06 -4.98 8.38
CA ASN A 8 7.92 -5.98 9.43
C ASN A 8 7.35 -5.27 10.68
N PRO A 9 6.02 -5.20 10.89
CA PRO A 9 5.51 -4.83 12.20
C PRO A 9 5.94 -5.97 13.11
N GLY A 10 7.02 -5.76 13.87
CA GLY A 10 7.60 -6.79 14.71
C GLY A 10 6.50 -7.55 15.44
N CYS A 11 6.48 -8.88 15.28
CA CYS A 11 5.58 -9.76 15.99
C CYS A 11 5.90 -9.64 17.49
N GLY A 12 5.29 -8.67 18.15
CA GLY A 12 5.55 -8.30 19.53
C GLY A 12 4.25 -8.28 20.31
N GLY A 13 3.71 -9.46 20.59
CA GLY A 13 2.61 -9.65 21.52
C GLY A 13 2.92 -10.84 22.42
N ALA A 14 3.22 -10.58 23.68
CA ALA A 14 3.42 -11.61 24.69
C ALA A 14 2.07 -12.29 25.00
N GLY A 15 1.94 -13.55 24.59
CA GLY A 15 0.92 -14.48 25.09
C GLY A 15 -0.18 -14.86 24.09
N GLY A 16 -0.15 -16.12 23.67
CA GLY A 16 -1.35 -16.83 23.18
C GLY A 16 -1.24 -17.38 21.75
N ALA A 17 -0.96 -18.68 21.66
CA ALA A 17 -1.14 -19.57 20.50
C ALA A 17 -0.51 -19.13 19.16
N GLY A 18 0.70 -19.64 18.90
CA GLY A 18 1.28 -19.60 17.56
C GLY A 18 0.40 -20.35 16.56
N CYS A 19 0.00 -19.66 15.48
CA CYS A 19 -0.49 -20.33 14.29
C CYS A 19 0.72 -20.89 13.53
N ASP A 20 0.74 -22.21 13.38
CA ASP A 20 1.69 -22.92 12.53
C ASP A 20 1.19 -22.84 11.08
N CYS A 21 1.63 -21.83 10.34
CA CYS A 21 1.32 -21.69 8.92
C CYS A 21 2.56 -22.06 8.08
N GLY A 22 2.68 -23.36 7.79
CA GLY A 22 3.74 -23.95 6.97
C GLY A 22 3.74 -23.56 5.48
N ASP A 23 2.89 -22.63 5.04
CA ASP A 23 2.72 -22.23 3.63
C ASP A 23 2.90 -20.71 3.38
N CYS A 24 3.70 -20.01 4.21
CA CYS A 24 3.91 -18.57 4.10
C CYS A 24 5.19 -18.12 3.36
N GLU A 25 5.79 -18.95 2.51
CA GLU A 25 7.05 -18.58 1.82
C GLU A 25 6.83 -17.86 0.47
N GLU A 26 5.73 -18.13 -0.25
CA GLU A 26 5.49 -17.54 -1.58
C GLU A 26 4.62 -16.26 -1.54
N TRP A 27 3.88 -16.05 -0.44
CA TRP A 27 2.91 -14.95 -0.27
C TRP A 27 3.53 -13.61 0.15
N ARG A 28 4.81 -13.62 0.51
CA ARG A 28 5.55 -12.47 1.08
C ARG A 28 5.71 -11.28 0.12
N ARG A 29 5.40 -11.43 -1.18
CA ARG A 29 5.61 -10.35 -2.17
C ARG A 29 4.42 -9.41 -2.38
N TYR A 30 3.19 -9.80 -2.02
CA TYR A 30 2.00 -9.04 -2.47
C TYR A 30 0.85 -8.89 -1.46
N CYS A 31 0.77 -9.73 -0.41
CA CYS A 31 -0.41 -9.82 0.45
C CYS A 31 -0.03 -9.82 1.94
N TYR A 32 -0.03 -8.64 2.57
CA TYR A 32 0.15 -8.48 4.02
C TYR A 32 -1.19 -8.59 4.73
N TRP A 33 -1.73 -9.80 4.83
CA TRP A 33 -2.84 -10.08 5.73
C TRP A 33 -2.26 -10.31 7.12
N ASN A 34 -2.41 -9.31 8.00
CA ASN A 34 -2.37 -9.62 9.42
C ASN A 34 -3.51 -10.61 9.67
N HIS A 35 -3.24 -11.68 10.40
CA HIS A 35 -4.25 -12.58 10.97
C HIS A 35 -5.05 -11.85 12.08
N ASP A 36 -5.53 -10.65 11.76
CA ASP A 36 -6.31 -9.80 12.64
C ASP A 36 -7.60 -9.43 11.90
N HIS A 37 -8.72 -9.81 12.50
CA HIS A 37 -10.07 -9.72 11.97
C HIS A 37 -10.56 -8.26 11.86
N GLY A 38 -9.97 -7.44 10.99
CA GLY A 38 -10.37 -6.03 10.93
C GLY A 38 -10.17 -5.32 9.60
N THR A 39 -8.96 -5.30 9.06
CA THR A 39 -8.63 -4.39 7.96
C THR A 39 -8.08 -5.13 6.75
N LYS A 40 -8.75 -4.98 5.60
CA LYS A 40 -8.31 -5.60 4.35
C LYS A 40 -7.35 -4.67 3.61
N GLN A 41 -6.11 -5.12 3.39
CA GLN A 41 -5.10 -4.33 2.71
C GLN A 41 -4.22 -5.17 1.80
N PHE A 42 -3.68 -4.56 0.75
CA PHE A 42 -2.80 -5.21 -0.22
C PHE A 42 -1.84 -4.21 -0.86
N LEU A 43 -0.69 -4.71 -1.30
CA LEU A 43 0.36 -3.89 -1.91
C LEU A 43 0.40 -4.15 -3.42
N LEU A 44 0.37 -3.08 -4.22
CA LEU A 44 0.60 -3.15 -5.66
C LEU A 44 1.73 -2.22 -6.06
N PHE A 45 2.31 -2.49 -7.21
CA PHE A 45 3.31 -1.63 -7.83
C PHE A 45 2.69 -0.97 -9.06
N ALA A 46 2.98 0.32 -9.23
CA ALA A 46 2.57 1.03 -10.44
C ALA A 46 3.27 0.40 -11.65
N SER A 47 2.50 0.06 -12.67
CA SER A 47 3.03 -0.42 -13.94
C SER A 47 3.41 0.75 -14.85
N HIS A 48 4.01 0.43 -15.99
CA HIS A 48 4.20 1.39 -17.07
C HIS A 48 2.88 1.87 -17.71
N ASP A 49 1.80 1.09 -17.55
CA ASP A 49 0.47 1.45 -18.06
C ASP A 49 -0.18 2.48 -17.11
N LYS A 50 -0.25 3.73 -17.58
CA LYS A 50 -0.88 4.82 -16.83
C LYS A 50 -2.39 4.90 -17.04
N ASP A 51 -2.96 4.18 -18.01
CA ASP A 51 -4.39 4.15 -18.26
C ASP A 51 -5.10 3.09 -17.44
N HIS A 52 -4.39 2.01 -17.08
CA HIS A 52 -4.98 0.88 -16.36
C HIS A 52 -4.13 0.39 -15.18
N LEU A 53 -4.81 -0.06 -14.14
CA LEU A 53 -4.20 -0.88 -13.08
C LEU A 53 -4.93 -2.22 -13.02
N CYS A 54 -4.24 -3.29 -13.38
CA CYS A 54 -4.75 -4.65 -13.22
C CYS A 54 -4.43 -5.14 -11.81
N ILE A 55 -5.47 -5.44 -11.03
CA ILE A 55 -5.33 -6.05 -9.72
C ILE A 55 -5.10 -7.56 -9.91
N PRO A 56 -4.05 -8.15 -9.30
CA PRO A 56 -3.81 -9.60 -9.34
C PRO A 56 -5.04 -10.41 -8.95
N TRP A 57 -5.13 -11.64 -9.44
CA TRP A 57 -6.35 -12.43 -9.26
C TRP A 57 -6.59 -12.81 -7.79
N GLU A 58 -5.50 -12.97 -7.03
CA GLU A 58 -5.45 -13.30 -5.61
C GLU A 58 -6.16 -12.25 -4.75
N VAL A 59 -6.05 -10.98 -5.17
CA VAL A 59 -6.74 -9.85 -4.52
C VAL A 59 -8.13 -9.65 -5.13
N SER A 60 -8.24 -9.76 -6.46
CA SER A 60 -9.51 -9.59 -7.18
C SER A 60 -10.59 -10.57 -6.72
N SER A 61 -10.23 -11.82 -6.43
CA SER A 61 -11.15 -12.85 -5.96
C SER A 61 -11.84 -12.46 -4.65
N GLN A 62 -11.13 -11.75 -3.77
CA GLN A 62 -11.65 -11.31 -2.48
C GLN A 62 -12.46 -10.02 -2.59
N LEU A 63 -12.04 -9.11 -3.47
CA LEU A 63 -12.71 -7.81 -3.67
C LEU A 63 -14.00 -7.93 -4.47
N ARG A 64 -14.15 -9.00 -5.28
CA ARG A 64 -15.26 -9.18 -6.21
C ARG A 64 -16.64 -9.04 -5.54
N ASP A 65 -16.79 -9.60 -4.35
CA ASP A 65 -18.07 -9.58 -3.61
C ASP A 65 -18.22 -8.35 -2.71
N MET A 66 -17.12 -7.62 -2.47
CA MET A 66 -17.08 -6.47 -1.57
C MET A 66 -17.33 -5.14 -2.28
N ILE A 67 -17.17 -5.11 -3.60
CA ILE A 67 -17.29 -3.90 -4.42
C ILE A 67 -18.44 -4.15 -5.41
N PRO A 68 -19.62 -3.54 -5.25
CA PRO A 68 -20.70 -3.68 -6.23
C PRO A 68 -20.32 -3.06 -7.58
N ASP A 69 -20.85 -3.63 -8.67
CA ASP A 69 -20.58 -3.16 -10.04
C ASP A 69 -21.28 -1.84 -10.39
N SER A 70 -22.22 -1.40 -9.55
CA SER A 70 -23.06 -0.22 -9.78
C SER A 70 -22.40 1.11 -9.45
N GLU A 71 -21.24 1.11 -8.78
CA GLU A 71 -20.55 2.33 -8.35
C GLU A 71 -19.05 2.28 -8.66
N PRO A 72 -18.41 3.44 -8.92
CA PRO A 72 -16.96 3.50 -9.08
C PRO A 72 -16.24 3.25 -7.74
N ILE A 73 -15.00 2.78 -7.84
CA ILE A 73 -14.09 2.71 -6.70
C ILE A 73 -13.67 4.13 -6.33
N LYS A 74 -13.57 4.42 -5.04
CA LYS A 74 -13.06 5.69 -4.51
C LYS A 74 -11.66 5.48 -3.95
N LEU A 75 -10.69 6.23 -4.44
CA LEU A 75 -9.32 6.23 -3.95
C LEU A 75 -9.08 7.50 -3.13
N GLU A 76 -8.81 7.33 -1.84
CA GLU A 76 -8.53 8.42 -0.90
C GLU A 76 -7.02 8.50 -0.65
N THR A 77 -6.44 9.68 -0.90
CA THR A 77 -5.01 9.95 -0.68
C THR A 77 -4.77 10.46 0.75
N PRO A 78 -3.52 10.41 1.27
CA PRO A 78 -3.23 10.82 2.64
C PRO A 78 -3.54 12.29 2.94
N ASP A 79 -3.55 13.13 1.91
CA ASP A 79 -3.92 14.55 1.97
C ASP A 79 -5.45 14.79 1.94
N GLY A 80 -6.26 13.73 1.96
CA GLY A 80 -7.72 13.79 2.02
C GLY A 80 -8.42 14.00 0.68
N ARG A 81 -7.69 14.01 -0.45
CA ARG A 81 -8.32 14.06 -1.77
C ARG A 81 -8.90 12.68 -2.15
N THR A 82 -10.04 12.70 -2.83
CA THR A 82 -10.74 11.49 -3.26
C THR A 82 -10.93 11.47 -4.77
N TYR A 83 -10.60 10.33 -5.38
CA TYR A 83 -10.66 10.12 -6.83
C TYR A 83 -11.61 8.97 -7.14
N SER A 84 -12.62 9.22 -7.98
CA SER A 84 -13.55 8.19 -8.45
C SER A 84 -12.99 7.50 -9.70
N VAL A 85 -12.81 6.19 -9.63
CA VAL A 85 -12.18 5.38 -10.68
C VAL A 85 -13.14 4.26 -11.10
N LYS A 86 -13.44 4.19 -12.39
CA LYS A 86 -14.22 3.09 -12.97
C LYS A 86 -13.36 1.83 -13.01
N PHE A 87 -14.03 0.69 -12.99
CA PHE A 87 -13.38 -0.61 -13.14
C PHE A 87 -14.26 -1.55 -13.96
N PHE A 88 -13.68 -2.66 -14.40
CA PHE A 88 -14.45 -3.81 -14.87
C PHE A 88 -13.92 -5.09 -14.22
N LYS A 89 -14.80 -6.11 -14.15
CA LYS A 89 -14.48 -7.44 -13.62
C LYS A 89 -14.49 -8.46 -14.76
N PHE A 90 -13.32 -8.85 -15.26
CA PHE A 90 -13.19 -9.92 -16.24
C PHE A 90 -12.06 -10.86 -15.84
N GLY A 91 -12.39 -11.87 -15.03
CA GLY A 91 -11.43 -12.65 -14.25
C GLY A 91 -10.81 -11.82 -13.13
N ARG A 92 -10.07 -10.76 -13.49
CA ARG A 92 -9.44 -9.78 -12.60
C ARG A 92 -10.23 -8.47 -12.55
N ILE A 93 -10.00 -7.68 -11.51
CA ILE A 93 -10.46 -6.29 -11.42
C ILE A 93 -9.41 -5.43 -12.11
N THR A 94 -9.86 -4.60 -13.06
CA THR A 94 -8.98 -3.62 -13.72
C THR A 94 -9.55 -2.23 -13.53
N LEU A 95 -8.76 -1.33 -12.94
CA LEU A 95 -9.07 0.09 -12.85
C LEU A 95 -8.83 0.74 -14.21
N THR A 96 -9.75 1.60 -14.65
CA THR A 96 -9.75 2.17 -16.00
C THR A 96 -9.94 3.70 -15.95
N SER A 97 -11.06 4.22 -16.46
CA SER A 97 -11.38 5.65 -16.47
C SER A 97 -11.26 6.27 -15.08
N GLY A 98 -10.46 7.33 -14.96
CA GLY A 98 -10.12 7.98 -13.69
C GLY A 98 -8.77 7.55 -13.12
N TRP A 99 -8.23 6.39 -13.50
CA TRP A 99 -6.92 5.91 -13.03
C TRP A 99 -5.77 6.81 -13.48
N ARG A 100 -5.70 7.16 -14.77
CA ARG A 100 -4.67 8.09 -15.26
C ARG A 100 -4.68 9.43 -14.52
N GLY A 101 -5.87 9.98 -14.28
CA GLY A 101 -6.00 11.22 -13.50
C GLY A 101 -5.46 11.09 -12.08
N PHE A 102 -5.70 9.94 -11.42
CA PHE A 102 -5.11 9.63 -10.12
C PHE A 102 -3.58 9.49 -10.18
N VAL A 103 -3.05 8.80 -11.19
CA VAL A 103 -1.60 8.64 -11.42
C VAL A 103 -0.90 9.99 -11.59
N ASP A 104 -1.44 10.83 -12.48
CA ASP A 104 -0.83 12.11 -12.80
C ASP A 104 -0.93 13.10 -11.64
N ALA A 105 -2.07 13.18 -10.95
CA ALA A 105 -2.30 14.09 -9.84
C ALA A 105 -1.45 13.77 -8.59
N ASN A 106 -1.01 12.52 -8.44
CA ASN A 106 -0.20 12.05 -7.32
C ASN A 106 1.25 11.72 -7.72
N HIS A 107 1.65 12.10 -8.94
CA HIS A 107 2.99 11.88 -9.50
C HIS A 107 3.45 10.43 -9.35
N ILE A 108 2.58 9.47 -9.64
CA ILE A 108 2.91 8.05 -9.51
C ILE A 108 3.79 7.65 -10.70
N GLU A 109 4.95 7.08 -10.39
CA GLU A 109 5.93 6.60 -11.36
C GLU A 109 5.93 5.07 -11.36
N GLU A 110 6.41 4.49 -12.46
CA GLU A 110 6.59 3.04 -12.57
C GLU A 110 7.37 2.49 -11.37
N ASN A 111 6.98 1.32 -10.89
CA ASN A 111 7.53 0.63 -9.72
C ASN A 111 7.34 1.35 -8.39
N ASN A 112 6.57 2.44 -8.32
CA ASN A 112 6.18 3.01 -7.04
C ASN A 112 5.29 2.01 -6.26
N PRO A 113 5.66 1.68 -5.02
CA PRO A 113 4.80 0.87 -4.16
C PRO A 113 3.55 1.66 -3.76
N MET A 114 2.40 0.99 -3.75
CA MET A 114 1.10 1.55 -3.37
C MET A 114 0.38 0.58 -2.43
N LEU A 115 0.16 1.00 -1.19
CA LEU A 115 -0.61 0.24 -0.21
C LEU A 115 -2.08 0.66 -0.29
N PHE A 116 -2.94 -0.28 -0.62
CA PHE A 116 -4.39 -0.11 -0.66
C PHE A 116 -4.99 -0.65 0.63
N VAL A 117 -5.78 0.16 1.31
CA VAL A 117 -6.48 -0.20 2.55
C VAL A 117 -7.97 -0.01 2.34
N TYR A 118 -8.74 -1.10 2.33
CA TYR A 118 -10.18 -1.06 2.16
C TYR A 118 -10.88 -0.45 3.38
N ARG A 119 -11.75 0.53 3.14
CA ARG A 119 -12.50 1.26 4.18
C ARG A 119 -14.00 0.97 4.16
N GLY A 120 -14.46 0.03 3.33
CA GLY A 120 -15.88 -0.19 3.07
C GLY A 120 -16.40 0.67 1.92
N ASN A 121 -17.64 0.40 1.47
CA ASN A 121 -18.36 1.22 0.48
C ASN A 121 -17.51 1.55 -0.76
N SER A 122 -16.87 0.54 -1.34
CA SER A 122 -16.01 0.66 -2.53
C SER A 122 -14.87 1.68 -2.39
N THR A 123 -14.48 2.01 -1.16
CA THR A 123 -13.48 3.04 -0.85
C THR A 123 -12.18 2.41 -0.37
N PHE A 124 -11.07 2.89 -0.92
CA PHE A 124 -9.73 2.50 -0.54
C PHE A 124 -8.93 3.74 -0.16
N LYS A 125 -8.32 3.71 1.02
CA LYS A 125 -7.22 4.62 1.33
C LYS A 125 -5.97 4.10 0.61
N VAL A 126 -5.26 4.97 -0.09
CA VAL A 126 -4.05 4.62 -0.84
C VAL A 126 -2.87 5.39 -0.27
N GLN A 127 -1.85 4.67 0.19
CA GLN A 127 -0.55 5.25 0.51
C GLN A 127 0.41 5.01 -0.64
N ILE A 128 1.07 6.07 -1.11
CA ILE A 128 1.97 6.03 -2.27
C ILE A 128 3.38 6.28 -1.77
N PHE A 129 4.26 5.33 -2.01
CA PHE A 129 5.67 5.42 -1.64
C PHE A 129 6.50 5.82 -2.86
N ASN A 130 7.57 6.58 -2.64
CA ASN A 130 8.58 6.79 -3.67
C ASN A 130 9.44 5.53 -3.84
N SER A 131 10.31 5.53 -4.85
CA SER A 131 11.27 4.45 -5.11
C SER A 131 12.23 4.17 -3.95
N SER A 132 12.39 5.10 -3.00
CA SER A 132 13.15 4.91 -1.76
C SER A 132 12.32 4.30 -0.61
N GLY A 133 11.06 3.93 -0.85
CA GLY A 133 10.16 3.35 0.15
C GLY A 133 9.60 4.35 1.17
N ARG A 134 9.81 5.66 0.96
CA ARG A 134 9.25 6.72 1.82
C ARG A 134 7.91 7.17 1.28
N ASP A 135 6.94 7.39 2.17
CA ASP A 135 5.64 7.96 1.80
C ASP A 135 5.85 9.33 1.14
N LYS A 136 5.26 9.53 -0.05
CA LYS A 136 5.39 10.79 -0.80
C LYS A 136 4.73 11.97 -0.11
N PHE A 137 3.75 11.71 0.76
CA PHE A 137 2.97 12.73 1.47
C PHE A 137 3.50 13.01 2.88
N LEU A 138 4.51 12.27 3.35
CA LEU A 138 5.16 12.54 4.63
C LEU A 138 6.53 13.22 4.38
N PRO A 139 6.75 14.45 4.89
CA PRO A 139 8.08 15.02 4.89
C PRO A 139 9.02 14.14 5.73
N CYS A 140 10.29 14.05 5.32
CA CYS A 140 11.30 13.28 6.01
C CYS A 140 11.38 13.72 7.49
N SER A 141 10.91 12.89 8.41
CA SER A 141 11.04 13.08 9.85
C SER A 141 12.48 12.82 10.34
N GLN A 142 13.50 13.14 9.54
CA GLN A 142 14.85 13.21 10.08
C GLN A 142 14.97 14.58 10.75
N PRO A 143 15.07 14.65 12.11
CA PRO A 143 15.56 15.87 12.71
C PRO A 143 16.91 16.19 12.06
N PRO A 144 17.24 17.47 11.83
CA PRO A 144 18.58 17.83 11.38
C PRO A 144 19.56 17.12 12.31
N CYS A 145 20.46 16.31 11.75
CA CYS A 145 21.50 15.67 12.55
C CYS A 145 22.49 16.76 12.97
N ASN A 146 22.21 17.44 14.09
CA ASN A 146 23.21 18.23 14.80
C ASN A 146 24.21 17.26 15.46
N HIS A 147 25.14 16.73 14.65
CA HIS A 147 26.42 16.24 15.14
C HIS A 147 27.13 17.42 15.82
N ARG A 148 26.85 17.57 17.11
CA ARG A 148 27.56 18.47 18.02
C ARG A 148 28.91 17.82 18.28
N VAL A 149 29.95 18.26 17.57
CA VAL A 149 31.34 18.00 17.96
C VAL A 149 31.54 18.67 19.32
N LEU A 150 31.52 17.90 20.39
CA LEU A 150 32.03 18.37 21.68
C LEU A 150 33.55 18.22 21.65
N ASN A 151 34.23 19.33 21.41
CA ASN A 151 35.65 19.49 21.73
C ASN A 151 35.83 19.47 23.26
N GLY A 152 36.85 18.78 23.76
CA GLY A 152 37.43 19.09 25.08
C GLY A 152 38.09 17.94 25.84
N LYS A 153 39.43 17.97 25.86
CA LYS A 153 40.41 17.36 26.80
C LYS A 153 39.89 16.82 28.15
N VAL A 154 40.53 15.74 28.61
CA VAL A 154 40.90 15.52 30.02
C VAL A 154 42.32 14.95 30.07
N ASP A 155 43.06 15.34 31.11
CA ASP A 155 44.53 15.52 31.23
C ASP A 155 45.46 14.36 30.85
#